data_AF-A0A942U3P5-F1
#
_entry.id   AF-A0A942U3P5-F1
#
_cell.length_a   1.000
_cell.length_b   1.000
_cell.length_c   1.000
_cell.angle_alpha   90.00
_cell.angle_beta   90.00
_cell.angle_gamma   90.00
#
_symmetry.space_group_name_H-M   'P 1'
#
loop_
_entity.id
_entity.type
_entity.pdbx_description
1 polymer ?
#
loop_
_entity_poly.entity_id
_entity_poly.type
_entity_poly.pdbx_seq_one_letter_code
_entity_poly.pdbx_strand_id
1 'polypeptide(L)' 'MTVFIISLFSSLISVKLFWNLGIFVDEYGLSPDIVNGGDFWLAMDWLRLLLLLLLCVVSGISIFRDKQNK' A
#
# COMPACT_ATOMS: atom_id res chain seq x y z
N MET A 1 10.89 15.73 1.67
CA MET A 1 10.04 15.63 0.46
C MET A 1 10.23 14.33 -0.31
N THR A 2 11.45 13.90 -0.65
CA THR A 2 11.69 12.67 -1.43
C THR A 2 11.04 11.41 -0.84
N VAL A 3 11.18 11.18 0.47
CA VAL A 3 10.58 10.03 1.17
C VAL A 3 9.05 10.03 1.05
N PHE A 4 8.42 11.20 1.14
CA PHE A 4 6.98 11.34 0.98
C PHE A 4 6.53 11.04 -0.46
N ILE A 5 7.22 11.59 -1.45
CA ILE A 5 6.88 11.37 -2.86
C ILE A 5 7.02 9.88 -3.22
N ILE A 6 8.13 9.24 -2.82
CA ILE A 6 8.36 7.82 -3.08
C ILE A 6 7.33 6.95 -2.35
N SER A 7 7.06 7.21 -1.07
CA SER A 7 6.07 6.43 -0.30
C SER A 7 4.65 6.61 -0.84
N LEU A 8 4.28 7.82 -1.26
CA LEU A 8 2.98 8.10 -1.89
C LEU A 8 2.80 7.30 -3.18
N PHE A 9 3.76 7.38 -4.11
CA PHE A 9 3.67 6.62 -5.37
C PHE A 9 3.69 5.11 -5.12
N SER A 10 4.55 4.62 -4.24
CA SER A 10 4.57 3.20 -3.85
C SER A 10 3.25 2.75 -3.25
N SER A 11 2.60 3.57 -2.42
CA SER A 11 1.28 3.30 -1.86
C SER A 11 0.21 3.21 -2.94
N LEU A 12 0.18 4.18 -3.88
CA LEU A 12 -0.79 4.21 -4.98
C LEU A 12 -0.65 3.01 -5.92
N ILE A 13 0.59 2.68 -6.31
CA ILE A 13 0.87 1.51 -7.15
C ILE A 13 0.44 0.23 -6.44
N SER A 14 0.72 0.11 -5.13
CA SER A 14 0.38 -1.08 -4.36
C SER A 14 -1.13 -1.28 -4.24
N VAL A 15 -1.89 -0.21 -4.00
CA VAL A 15 -3.37 -0.27 -3.98
C VAL A 15 -3.90 -0.67 -5.36
N LYS A 16 -3.33 -0.14 -6.45
CA LYS A 16 -3.78 -0.49 -7.81
C LYS A 16 -3.53 -1.96 -8.15
N LEU A 17 -2.38 -2.50 -7.74
CA LEU A 17 -2.08 -3.93 -7.91
C LEU A 17 -3.01 -4.80 -7.06
N PHE A 18 -3.29 -4.41 -5.82
CA PHE A 18 -4.24 -5.12 -4.96
C PHE A 18 -5.66 -5.12 -5.54
N TRP A 19 -6.09 -3.99 -6.11
CA TRP A 19 -7.36 -3.90 -6.81
C TRP A 19 -7.40 -4.81 -8.05
N ASN A 20 -6.30 -4.85 -8.81
CA ASN A 20 -6.20 -5.70 -9.99
C ASN A 20 -6.25 -7.19 -9.63
N LEU A 21 -5.66 -7.59 -8.49
CA LEU A 21 -5.83 -8.92 -7.92
C LEU A 21 -7.31 -9.21 -7.64
N GLY A 22 -8.04 -8.25 -7.06
CA GLY A 22 -9.49 -8.36 -6.82
C GLY A 22 -10.29 -8.64 -8.10
N ILE A 23 -10.02 -7.91 -9.18
CA ILE A 23 -10.65 -8.15 -10.49
C ILE A 23 -10.29 -9.54 -11.00
N PHE A 24 -9.02 -9.92 -10.91
CA PHE A 24 -8.55 -11.22 -11.38
C PHE A 24 -9.26 -12.37 -10.64
N VAL A 25 -9.34 -12.33 -9.32
CA VAL A 25 -9.99 -13.42 -8.57
C VAL A 25 -11.48 -13.51 -8.86
N ASP A 26 -12.15 -12.38 -9.10
CA ASP A 26 -13.56 -12.33 -9.48
C ASP A 26 -13.79 -12.96 -10.88
N GLU A 27 -12.95 -12.58 -11.86
CA GLU A 27 -13.04 -13.09 -13.24
C GLU A 27 -12.77 -14.60 -13.35
N TYR A 28 -11.85 -15.11 -12.53
CA TYR A 28 -11.46 -16.53 -12.56
C TYR A 28 -12.16 -17.39 -11.50
N GLY A 29 -13.06 -16.81 -10.70
CA GLY A 29 -13.74 -17.53 -9.60
C GLY A 29 -12.77 -18.10 -8.56
N LEU A 30 -11.64 -17.42 -8.36
CA LEU A 30 -10.61 -17.78 -7.41
C LEU A 30 -10.80 -17.00 -6.11
N SER A 31 -10.08 -17.41 -5.07
CA SER A 31 -9.94 -16.62 -3.86
C SER A 31 -8.57 -15.93 -3.82
N PRO A 32 -8.45 -14.72 -3.23
CA PRO A 32 -7.19 -13.97 -3.16
C PRO A 32 -6.04 -14.71 -2.48
N ASP A 33 -6.33 -15.59 -1.53
CA ASP A 33 -5.33 -16.39 -0.83
C ASP A 33 -4.64 -17.36 -1.79
N ILE A 34 -5.35 -18.00 -2.71
CA ILE A 34 -4.75 -18.93 -3.69
C ILE A 34 -3.70 -18.22 -4.55
N VAL A 35 -4.02 -17.01 -5.02
CA VAL A 35 -3.12 -16.22 -5.87
C VAL A 35 -1.93 -15.69 -5.10
N ASN A 36 -2.14 -15.29 -3.84
CA ASN A 36 -1.06 -14.80 -2.98
C ASN A 36 -0.21 -15.93 -2.36
N GLY A 37 -0.56 -17.21 -2.56
CA GLY A 37 0.18 -18.35 -2.02
C GLY A 37 -0.21 -18.75 -0.60
N GLY A 38 -1.39 -18.37 -0.15
CA GLY A 38 -2.03 -18.71 1.13
C GLY A 38 -2.42 -17.49 1.97
N ASP A 39 -3.23 -17.73 3.00
CA ASP A 39 -3.76 -16.69 3.90
C ASP A 39 -2.66 -15.85 4.57
N PHE A 40 -1.53 -16.48 4.91
CA PHE A 40 -0.40 -15.78 5.52
C PHE A 40 0.13 -14.66 4.62
N TRP A 41 0.34 -14.96 3.33
CA TRP A 41 0.87 -13.99 2.37
C TRP A 41 -0.16 -12.94 1.98
N LEU A 42 -1.45 -13.31 1.95
CA LEU A 42 -2.54 -12.35 1.83
C LEU A 42 -2.53 -11.35 3.00
N ALA A 43 -2.36 -11.83 4.23
CA ALA A 43 -2.24 -10.97 5.40
C ALA A 43 -0.97 -10.08 5.35
N MET A 44 0.15 -10.59 4.85
CA MET A 44 1.36 -9.79 4.64
C MET A 44 1.16 -8.68 3.59
N ASP A 45 0.37 -8.93 2.55
CA ASP A 45 0.07 -7.91 1.54
C ASP A 45 -0.83 -6.81 2.12
N TRP A 46 -1.83 -7.16 2.92
CA TRP A 46 -2.61 -6.20 3.70
C TRP A 46 -1.74 -5.38 4.66
N LEU A 47 -0.82 -6.03 5.38
CA LEU A 47 0.13 -5.34 6.26
C LEU A 47 1.04 -4.40 5.47
N ARG A 48 1.52 -4.81 4.29
CA ARG A 48 2.32 -3.97 3.39
C ARG A 48 1.58 -2.70 2.99
N LEU A 49 0.30 -2.80 2.62
CA LEU A 49 -0.53 -1.65 2.29
C LEU A 49 -0.70 -0.70 3.48
N LEU A 50 -0.97 -1.24 4.68
CA LEU A 50 -1.09 -0.47 5.91
C LEU A 50 0.22 0.29 6.22
N LEU A 51 1.36 -0.40 6.17
CA LEU A 51 2.67 0.19 6.48
C LEU A 51 3.06 1.28 5.47
N LEU A 52 2.78 1.08 4.18
CA LEU A 52 3.00 2.10 3.15
C LEU A 52 2.13 3.34 3.39
N LEU A 53 0.87 3.15 3.76
CA LEU A 53 -0.03 4.26 4.10
C LEU A 53 0.47 5.02 5.33
N LEU A 54 0.86 4.31 6.40
CA LEU A 54 1.43 4.93 7.59
C LEU A 54 2.72 5.70 7.28
N LEU A 55 3.62 5.13 6.46
CA LEU A 55 4.85 5.80 6.03
C LEU A 55 4.55 7.08 5.23
N CYS A 56 3.56 7.04 4.34
CA CYS A 56 3.11 8.20 3.59
C CYS A 56 2.56 9.29 4.52
N VAL A 57 1.75 8.93 5.52
CA VAL A 57 1.19 9.88 6.50
C VAL A 57 2.28 10.49 7.37
N VAL A 58 3.16 9.67 7.97
CA VAL A 58 4.24 10.13 8.85
C VAL A 58 5.21 11.04 8.09
N SER A 59 5.59 10.67 6.87
CA SER A 59 6.46 11.50 6.03
C SER A 59 5.77 12.77 5.52
N GLY A 60 4.45 12.75 5.32
CA GLY A 60 3.67 13.95 5.04
C GLY A 60 3.66 14.92 6.21
N ILE A 61 3.29 14.44 7.40
CA ILE A 61 3.24 15.25 8.64
C ILE A 61 4.63 15.85 8.94
N SER A 62 5.71 15.10 8.77
CA SER A 62 7.06 15.60 9.05
C SER A 62 7.45 16.77 8.15
N ILE A 63 7.04 16.77 6.88
CA ILE A 63 7.27 17.89 5.95
C ILE A 63 6.48 19.13 6.39
N PHE A 64 5.21 18.98 6.77
CA PHE A 64 4.39 20.11 7.21
C PHE A 64 4.89 20.71 8.53
N ARG A 65 5.37 19.86 9.46
CA ARG A 65 5.94 20.32 10.73
C ARG A 65 7.26 21.08 10.55
N ASP A 66 8.14 20.59 9.67
CA ASP A 66 9.40 21.28 9.37
C ASP A 66 9.18 22.65 8.71
N LYS A 67 8.11 22.76 7.91
CA LYS A 67 7.72 24.04 7.27
C LYS A 67 7.15 25.07 8.25
N GLN A 68 6.63 24.65 9.40
CA GLN A 68 6.06 25.55 10.43
C GLN A 68 7.13 26.12 11.37
N ASN A 69 8.25 25.40 11.54
CA ASN A 69 9.38 25.81 12.40
C ASN A 69 10.42 26.69 11.66
N LYS A 70 10.16 27.04 10.40
CA LYS A 70 10.98 27.92 9.55
C LYS A 70 10.20 29.17 9.19
#